data_AF-A0A1Q3ECH1-F1
#
_entry.id   AF-A0A1Q3ECH1-F1
#
_cell.length_a   1.000
_cell.length_b   1.000
_cell.length_c   1.000
_cell.angle_alpha   90.00
_cell.angle_beta   90.00
_cell.angle_gamma   90.00
#
_symmetry.space_group_name_H-M   'P 1'
#
loop_
_entity.id
_entity.type
_entity.pdbx_description
1 polymer ?
#
loop_
_entity_poly.entity_id
_entity_poly.type
_entity_poly.pdbx_seq_one_letter_code
_entity_poly.pdbx_strand_id
1 'polypeptide(L)'
;MWKLAETDPESGLKRIKSIDYFDQVMDANQVWYKEFMPSCKQIPSTELPQGVTLGFEYRTVIVTPLTYLEWLNNRLSSSGTNFVRKELTHISEVRDIVPQVDVVVNASGVGAKYLGGVEDMLVEESRGQTMLVRTKETTVICQSGDLYAYSIPRLDGTAVIGGISQPGNTSTVLDPALRAEILRRARLITVPGAYPERVEDLDIVEEMVGIRPGRIGGVRVEKEVLQTVPVVGMKVVHAYGVGGTGYKYSAGVAKRAAGLVDDFIYGDEVVM
;
A
#
# COMPACT_ATOMS: atom_id res chain seq x y z
N MET A 1 2.54 -1.08 -13.66
CA MET A 1 3.75 -1.00 -12.80
C MET A 1 4.91 -1.85 -13.33
N TRP A 2 4.72 -3.13 -13.67
CA TRP A 2 5.80 -3.98 -14.24
C TRP A 2 6.52 -3.36 -15.45
N LYS A 3 5.76 -2.86 -16.44
CA LYS A 3 6.30 -2.14 -17.60
C LYS A 3 7.00 -0.83 -17.21
N LEU A 4 6.37 -0.01 -16.34
CA LEU A 4 6.95 1.25 -15.86
C LEU A 4 8.31 1.06 -15.18
N ALA A 5 8.50 -0.04 -14.45
CA ALA A 5 9.79 -0.37 -13.84
C ALA A 5 10.92 -0.62 -14.86
N GLU A 6 10.61 -0.81 -16.15
CA GLU A 6 11.59 -0.83 -17.24
C GLU A 6 11.66 0.49 -18.00
N THR A 7 10.50 1.08 -18.30
CA THR A 7 10.41 2.22 -19.23
C THR A 7 10.68 3.56 -18.58
N ASP A 8 10.53 3.66 -17.25
CA ASP A 8 10.59 4.90 -16.48
C ASP A 8 11.43 4.64 -15.21
N PRO A 9 12.75 4.39 -15.32
CA PRO A 9 13.61 4.02 -14.20
C PRO A 9 13.66 5.09 -13.09
N GLU A 10 13.41 6.35 -13.43
CA GLU A 10 13.32 7.47 -12.50
C GLU A 10 12.06 7.43 -11.62
N SER A 11 11.08 6.57 -11.93
CA SER A 11 9.89 6.35 -11.09
C SER A 11 10.17 5.72 -9.73
N GLY A 12 11.38 5.19 -9.51
CA GLY A 12 11.70 4.44 -8.28
C GLY A 12 11.03 3.08 -8.21
N LEU A 13 10.36 2.64 -9.27
CA LEU A 13 9.90 1.27 -9.47
C LEU A 13 11.04 0.39 -9.98
N LYS A 14 11.27 -0.76 -9.35
CA LYS A 14 12.30 -1.71 -9.80
C LYS A 14 11.76 -3.12 -9.78
N ARG A 15 12.18 -3.95 -10.73
CA ARG A 15 11.86 -5.39 -10.71
C ARG A 15 12.80 -6.11 -9.75
N ILE A 16 12.24 -6.95 -8.89
CA ILE A 16 13.00 -7.62 -7.83
C ILE A 16 12.52 -9.06 -7.65
N LYS A 17 13.41 -9.90 -7.10
CA LYS A 17 13.05 -11.23 -6.60
C LYS A 17 12.30 -11.09 -5.28
N SER A 18 11.25 -11.89 -5.09
CA SER A 18 10.48 -11.98 -3.84
C SER A 18 10.34 -13.43 -3.42
N ILE A 19 10.34 -13.64 -2.10
CA ILE A 19 10.00 -14.90 -1.46
C ILE A 19 8.87 -14.61 -0.46
N ASP A 20 7.78 -15.36 -0.57
CA ASP A 20 6.70 -15.35 0.42
C ASP A 20 6.69 -16.69 1.15
N TYR A 21 6.76 -16.62 2.47
CA TYR A 21 6.57 -17.74 3.39
C TYR A 21 5.21 -17.67 4.06
N PHE A 22 4.62 -18.83 4.31
CA PHE A 22 3.38 -18.99 5.06
C PHE A 22 3.60 -20.03 6.16
N ASP A 23 3.04 -19.79 7.35
CA ASP A 23 3.06 -20.73 8.47
C ASP A 23 1.67 -21.29 8.84
N GLN A 24 0.61 -20.71 8.28
CA GLN A 24 -0.79 -21.15 8.46
C GLN A 24 -1.45 -21.69 7.18
N VAL A 25 -0.83 -21.50 6.01
CA VAL A 25 -1.34 -21.98 4.72
C VAL A 25 -0.64 -23.29 4.36
N MET A 26 -1.42 -24.34 4.17
CA MET A 26 -0.91 -25.67 3.79
C MET A 26 -1.18 -26.04 2.33
N ASP A 27 -2.22 -25.45 1.72
CA ASP A 27 -2.61 -25.74 0.34
C ASP A 27 -2.12 -24.65 -0.62
N ALA A 28 -1.22 -25.04 -1.53
CA ALA A 28 -0.71 -24.19 -2.59
C ALA A 28 -1.79 -23.61 -3.52
N ASN A 29 -3.00 -24.17 -3.57
CA ASN A 29 -4.11 -23.62 -4.35
C ASN A 29 -4.75 -22.38 -3.72
N GLN A 30 -4.49 -22.11 -2.44
CA GLN A 30 -4.93 -20.88 -1.79
C GLN A 30 -4.09 -19.65 -2.20
N VAL A 31 -2.92 -19.88 -2.81
CA VAL A 31 -2.02 -18.81 -3.28
C VAL A 31 -2.45 -18.35 -4.68
N TRP A 32 -3.38 -17.40 -4.72
CA TRP A 32 -4.03 -16.91 -5.95
C TRP A 32 -3.06 -16.31 -6.98
N TYR A 33 -1.94 -15.73 -6.54
CA TYR A 33 -1.04 -15.01 -7.44
C TYR A 33 -0.03 -15.92 -8.17
N LYS A 34 0.04 -17.21 -7.83
CA LYS A 34 1.09 -18.13 -8.32
C LYS A 34 1.10 -18.29 -9.84
N GLU A 35 -0.05 -18.13 -10.49
CA GLU A 35 -0.18 -18.24 -11.95
C GLU A 35 0.09 -16.92 -12.68
N PHE A 36 0.05 -15.79 -11.96
CA PHE A 36 0.20 -14.44 -12.52
C PHE A 36 1.62 -13.90 -12.35
N MET A 37 2.30 -14.27 -11.27
CA MET A 37 3.60 -13.71 -10.94
C MET A 37 4.71 -14.30 -11.83
N PRO A 38 5.55 -13.46 -12.47
CA PRO A 38 6.63 -13.96 -13.33
C PRO A 38 7.59 -14.88 -12.59
N SER A 39 7.93 -16.02 -13.22
CA SER A 39 8.84 -17.02 -12.67
C SER A 39 8.43 -17.55 -11.30
N CYS A 40 7.13 -17.59 -11.00
CA CYS A 40 6.64 -18.11 -9.74
C CYS A 40 6.88 -19.63 -9.65
N LYS A 41 7.50 -20.06 -8.57
CA LYS A 41 7.72 -21.46 -8.24
C LYS A 41 7.50 -21.67 -6.75
N GLN A 42 6.94 -22.82 -6.42
CA GLN A 42 6.87 -23.27 -5.03
C GLN A 42 8.26 -23.74 -4.59
N ILE A 43 8.65 -23.36 -3.38
CA ILE A 43 9.90 -23.79 -2.75
C ILE A 43 9.69 -25.22 -2.20
N PRO A 44 10.61 -26.17 -2.45
CA PRO A 44 10.51 -27.52 -1.90
C PRO A 44 10.43 -27.49 -0.37
N SER A 45 9.62 -28.36 0.22
CA SER A 45 9.44 -28.43 1.68
C SER A 45 10.74 -28.67 2.45
N THR A 46 11.71 -29.33 1.83
CA THR A 46 13.06 -29.58 2.37
C THR A 46 13.94 -28.34 2.44
N GLU A 47 13.60 -27.28 1.72
CA GLU A 47 14.33 -26.00 1.68
C GLU A 47 13.60 -24.90 2.49
N LEU A 48 12.45 -25.21 3.08
CA LEU A 48 11.70 -24.23 3.86
C LEU A 48 12.37 -23.98 5.23
N PRO A 49 12.36 -22.74 5.72
CA PRO A 49 12.75 -22.44 7.09
C PRO A 49 11.88 -23.19 8.11
N GLN A 50 12.42 -23.38 9.31
CA GLN A 50 11.67 -24.02 10.40
C GLN A 50 10.38 -23.24 10.71
N GLY A 51 9.26 -23.96 10.80
CA GLY A 51 7.94 -23.39 11.09
C GLY A 51 7.20 -22.85 9.87
N VAL A 52 7.82 -22.83 8.68
CA VAL A 52 7.16 -22.46 7.43
C VAL A 52 6.52 -23.71 6.81
N THR A 53 5.23 -23.62 6.48
CA THR A 53 4.45 -24.69 5.85
C THR A 53 4.50 -24.62 4.33
N LEU A 54 4.65 -23.42 3.77
CA LEU A 54 4.61 -23.18 2.33
C LEU A 54 5.48 -21.97 1.96
N GLY A 55 6.17 -22.04 0.82
CA GLY A 55 6.99 -20.96 0.31
C GLY A 55 6.88 -20.81 -1.20
N PHE A 56 6.88 -19.58 -1.69
CA PHE A 56 6.93 -19.28 -3.12
C PHE A 56 8.03 -18.26 -3.41
N GLU A 57 8.79 -18.53 -4.46
CA GLU A 57 9.75 -17.60 -5.04
C GLU A 57 9.21 -17.09 -6.38
N TYR A 58 9.26 -15.79 -6.61
CA TYR A 58 8.79 -15.17 -7.86
C TYR A 58 9.48 -13.83 -8.11
N ARG A 59 9.20 -13.19 -9.25
CA ARG A 59 9.60 -11.82 -9.53
C ARG A 59 8.42 -10.87 -9.40
N THR A 60 8.67 -9.70 -8.84
CA THR A 60 7.67 -8.64 -8.63
C THR A 60 8.27 -7.26 -8.87
N VAL A 61 7.52 -6.21 -8.56
CA VAL A 61 7.99 -4.83 -8.54
C VAL A 61 8.08 -4.34 -7.10
N ILE A 62 9.19 -3.70 -6.76
CA ILE A 62 9.32 -2.89 -5.56
C ILE A 62 9.15 -1.42 -5.88
N VAL A 63 8.62 -0.68 -4.90
CA VAL A 63 8.40 0.76 -4.98
C VAL A 63 9.26 1.45 -3.94
N THR A 64 9.98 2.50 -4.34
CA THR A 64 10.55 3.49 -3.41
C THR A 64 9.53 4.61 -3.24
N PRO A 65 8.78 4.69 -2.11
CA PRO A 65 7.58 5.50 -2.01
C PRO A 65 7.77 6.99 -2.36
N LEU A 66 8.76 7.64 -1.75
CA LEU A 66 8.97 9.08 -1.93
C LEU A 66 9.35 9.42 -3.37
N THR A 67 10.25 8.64 -3.98
CA THR A 67 10.63 8.80 -5.40
C THR A 67 9.43 8.59 -6.32
N TYR A 68 8.60 7.56 -6.07
CA TYR A 68 7.45 7.27 -6.92
C TYR A 68 6.37 8.33 -6.81
N LEU A 69 6.10 8.85 -5.61
CA LEU A 69 5.12 9.92 -5.41
C LEU A 69 5.58 11.23 -6.07
N GLU A 70 6.87 11.58 -5.97
CA GLU A 70 7.44 12.75 -6.64
C GLU A 70 7.36 12.60 -8.16
N TRP A 71 7.68 11.42 -8.70
CA TRP A 71 7.54 11.13 -10.12
C TRP A 71 6.09 11.27 -10.62
N LEU A 72 5.11 10.73 -9.87
CA LEU A 72 3.69 10.89 -10.19
C LEU A 72 3.28 12.36 -10.16
N ASN A 73 3.70 13.10 -9.14
CA ASN A 73 3.42 14.53 -9.01
C ASN A 73 3.96 15.33 -10.21
N ASN A 74 5.20 15.05 -10.63
CA ASN A 74 5.83 15.73 -11.77
C ASN A 74 5.10 15.43 -13.09
N ARG A 75 4.67 14.18 -13.31
CA ARG A 75 3.87 13.82 -14.49
C ARG A 75 2.53 14.53 -14.52
N LEU A 76 1.82 14.55 -13.39
CA LEU A 76 0.52 15.22 -13.27
C LEU A 76 0.66 16.74 -13.47
N SER A 77 1.65 17.36 -12.82
CA SER A 77 1.94 18.79 -12.98
C SER A 77 2.26 19.14 -14.43
N SER A 78 3.06 18.31 -15.11
CA SER A 78 3.41 18.51 -16.52
C SER A 78 2.21 18.33 -17.46
N SER A 79 1.18 17.58 -17.05
CA SER A 79 -0.10 17.49 -17.77
C SER A 79 -1.09 18.62 -17.44
N GLY A 80 -0.70 19.61 -16.64
CA GLY A 80 -1.54 20.74 -16.27
C GLY A 80 -2.42 20.52 -15.03
N THR A 81 -2.19 19.44 -14.26
CA THR A 81 -2.88 19.25 -12.98
C THR A 81 -2.41 20.27 -11.95
N ASN A 82 -3.36 20.97 -11.32
CA ASN A 82 -3.07 21.90 -10.24
C ASN A 82 -3.13 21.19 -8.88
N PHE A 83 -2.09 21.40 -8.05
CA PHE A 83 -2.04 20.88 -6.69
C PHE A 83 -2.35 22.01 -5.70
N VAL A 84 -3.32 21.78 -4.82
CA VAL A 84 -3.73 22.72 -3.77
C VAL A 84 -3.62 22.03 -2.42
N ARG A 85 -2.88 22.63 -1.50
CA ARG A 85 -2.82 22.16 -0.11
C ARG A 85 -4.01 22.72 0.67
N LYS A 86 -4.94 21.85 1.04
CA LYS A 86 -6.13 22.20 1.82
C LYS A 86 -6.54 21.01 2.70
N GLU A 87 -6.99 21.32 3.91
CA GLU A 87 -7.71 20.38 4.77
C GLU A 87 -9.21 20.67 4.63
N LEU A 88 -10.00 19.62 4.36
CA LEU A 88 -11.45 19.71 4.21
C LEU A 88 -12.11 19.01 5.38
N THR A 89 -13.06 19.67 6.04
CA THR A 89 -13.86 19.03 7.11
C THR A 89 -15.12 18.38 6.55
N HIS A 90 -15.60 18.85 5.41
CA HIS A 90 -16.73 18.30 4.66
C HIS A 90 -16.41 18.21 3.16
N ILE A 91 -16.92 17.19 2.46
CA ILE A 91 -16.62 16.98 1.03
C ILE A 91 -17.08 18.14 0.14
N SER A 92 -18.11 18.89 0.55
CA SER A 92 -18.60 20.08 -0.16
C SER A 92 -17.58 21.20 -0.29
N GLU A 93 -16.65 21.33 0.65
CA GLU A 93 -15.67 22.43 0.70
C GLU A 93 -14.72 22.42 -0.51
N VAL A 94 -14.68 21.32 -1.27
CA VAL A 94 -14.01 21.29 -2.58
C VAL A 94 -14.56 22.35 -3.54
N ARG A 95 -15.82 22.75 -3.41
CA ARG A 95 -16.45 23.80 -4.22
C ARG A 95 -15.92 25.19 -3.88
N ASP A 96 -15.31 25.40 -2.72
CA ASP A 96 -14.62 26.64 -2.39
C ASP A 96 -13.31 26.79 -3.17
N ILE A 97 -12.76 25.68 -3.65
CA ILE A 97 -11.54 25.62 -4.47
C ILE A 97 -11.89 25.55 -5.96
N VAL A 98 -12.87 24.71 -6.30
CA VAL A 98 -13.34 24.46 -7.68
C VAL A 98 -14.87 24.62 -7.70
N PRO A 99 -15.40 25.84 -7.90
CA PRO A 99 -16.83 26.11 -7.79
C PRO A 99 -17.73 25.27 -8.70
N GLN A 100 -17.24 24.92 -9.89
CA GLN A 100 -17.95 24.12 -10.89
C GLN A 100 -17.29 22.74 -11.05
N VAL A 101 -17.23 21.98 -9.95
CA VAL A 101 -16.70 20.61 -10.00
C VAL A 101 -17.77 19.64 -10.52
N ASP A 102 -17.45 18.90 -11.58
CA ASP A 102 -18.37 17.92 -12.18
C ASP A 102 -18.41 16.62 -11.37
N VAL A 103 -17.24 16.10 -10.99
CA VAL A 103 -17.08 14.83 -10.26
C VAL A 103 -15.94 14.97 -9.26
N VAL A 104 -16.13 14.44 -8.06
CA VAL A 104 -15.09 14.37 -7.03
C VAL A 104 -14.61 12.94 -6.84
N VAL A 105 -13.30 12.72 -6.95
CA VAL A 105 -12.70 11.45 -6.57
C VAL A 105 -12.27 11.52 -5.10
N ASN A 106 -12.99 10.82 -4.23
CA ASN A 106 -12.64 10.71 -2.81
C ASN A 106 -11.61 9.58 -2.62
N ALA A 107 -10.33 9.95 -2.55
CA ALA A 107 -9.20 9.06 -2.24
C ALA A 107 -8.55 9.36 -0.88
N SER A 108 -9.35 9.78 0.12
CA SER A 108 -8.86 10.32 1.40
C SER A 108 -8.33 9.30 2.41
N GLY A 109 -8.35 8.00 2.10
CA GLY A 109 -7.82 6.96 2.99
C GLY A 109 -8.54 6.93 4.34
N VAL A 110 -7.79 7.12 5.44
CA VAL A 110 -8.35 7.23 6.80
C VAL A 110 -9.34 8.40 6.89
N GLY A 111 -9.10 9.48 6.13
CA GLY A 111 -9.93 10.68 6.14
C GLY A 111 -11.40 10.42 5.80
N ALA A 112 -11.71 9.36 5.04
CA ALA A 112 -13.10 9.02 4.69
C ALA A 112 -13.98 8.70 5.90
N LYS A 113 -13.37 8.31 7.04
CA LYS A 113 -14.06 8.10 8.32
C LYS A 113 -14.55 9.40 8.95
N TYR A 114 -13.82 10.49 8.73
CA TYR A 114 -13.98 11.77 9.43
C TYR A 114 -14.51 12.89 8.54
N LEU A 115 -14.44 12.71 7.22
CA LEU A 115 -14.88 13.69 6.23
C LEU A 115 -16.41 13.74 6.20
N GLY A 116 -16.97 14.89 6.57
CA GLY A 116 -18.41 15.12 6.53
C GLY A 116 -19.00 14.89 5.14
N GLY A 117 -20.17 14.27 5.09
CA GLY A 117 -20.80 13.84 3.84
C GLY A 117 -20.26 12.51 3.29
N VAL A 118 -19.30 11.89 3.99
CA VAL A 118 -18.80 10.54 3.72
C VAL A 118 -18.93 9.67 4.97
N GLU A 119 -18.25 10.06 6.07
CA GLU A 119 -18.40 9.48 7.41
C GLU A 119 -18.46 7.93 7.43
N ASP A 120 -17.57 7.30 6.66
CA ASP A 120 -17.59 5.84 6.48
C ASP A 120 -17.00 5.14 7.70
N MET A 121 -17.88 4.78 8.63
CA MET A 121 -17.52 4.12 9.89
C MET A 121 -16.96 2.71 9.74
N LEU A 122 -16.97 2.15 8.52
CA LEU A 122 -16.31 0.88 8.22
C LEU A 122 -14.81 1.05 8.00
N VAL A 123 -14.29 2.28 7.89
CA VAL A 123 -12.86 2.54 7.76
C VAL A 123 -12.13 2.15 9.04
N GLU A 124 -11.11 1.32 8.89
CA GLU A 124 -10.27 0.82 9.97
C GLU A 124 -8.87 1.41 9.90
N GLU A 125 -8.33 1.70 11.07
CA GLU A 125 -6.98 2.22 11.23
C GLU A 125 -6.12 1.12 11.85
N SER A 126 -5.00 0.79 11.20
CA SER A 126 -4.05 -0.16 11.76
C SER A 126 -2.65 0.43 11.77
N ARG A 127 -2.14 0.69 12.97
CA ARG A 127 -0.79 1.17 13.18
C ARG A 127 0.23 0.13 12.74
N GLY A 128 1.25 0.59 12.02
CA GLY A 128 2.45 -0.16 11.72
C GLY A 128 3.68 0.64 12.05
N GLN A 129 4.65 -0.02 12.68
CA GLN A 129 5.98 0.51 12.90
C GLN A 129 6.99 -0.31 12.11
N THR A 130 7.94 0.38 11.48
CA THR A 130 8.98 -0.20 10.64
C THR A 130 10.29 0.54 10.84
N MET A 131 11.40 -0.09 10.44
CA MET A 131 12.71 0.56 10.38
C MET A 131 13.23 0.52 8.94
N LEU A 132 13.73 1.65 8.45
CA LEU A 132 14.52 1.74 7.23
C LEU A 132 16.00 1.56 7.62
N VAL A 133 16.65 0.57 7.05
CA VAL A 133 18.04 0.21 7.41
C VAL A 133 18.92 0.15 6.17
N ARG A 134 20.22 0.44 6.33
CA ARG A 134 21.20 0.14 5.28
C ARG A 134 21.33 -1.37 5.13
N THR A 135 21.40 -1.84 3.89
CA THR A 135 21.51 -3.27 3.61
C THR A 135 22.20 -3.54 2.28
N LYS A 136 22.71 -4.77 2.15
CA LYS A 136 23.15 -5.37 0.89
C LYS A 136 22.13 -6.39 0.34
N GLU A 137 21.05 -6.63 1.07
CA GLU A 137 20.00 -7.55 0.65
C GLU A 137 19.34 -7.08 -0.66
N THR A 138 19.02 -8.04 -1.52
CA THR A 138 18.45 -7.77 -2.86
C THR A 138 17.21 -8.60 -3.16
N THR A 139 16.71 -9.36 -2.18
CA THR A 139 15.51 -10.18 -2.27
C THR A 139 14.50 -9.71 -1.25
N VAL A 140 13.26 -9.46 -1.69
CA VAL A 140 12.15 -9.25 -0.76
C VAL A 140 11.82 -10.58 -0.10
N ILE A 141 11.68 -10.59 1.21
CA ILE A 141 11.19 -11.75 1.95
C ILE A 141 10.04 -11.30 2.83
N CYS A 142 8.88 -11.92 2.67
CA CYS A 142 7.72 -11.73 3.54
C CYS A 142 7.33 -13.05 4.19
N GLN A 143 6.86 -13.01 5.43
CA GLN A 143 6.16 -14.12 6.06
C GLN A 143 4.78 -13.69 6.54
N SER A 144 3.80 -14.54 6.29
CA SER A 144 2.39 -14.32 6.66
C SER A 144 1.81 -15.48 7.46
N GLY A 145 0.99 -15.12 8.44
CA GLY A 145 0.32 -16.01 9.38
C GLY A 145 0.65 -15.59 10.81
N ASP A 146 1.10 -16.51 11.67
CA ASP A 146 1.43 -16.20 13.06
C ASP A 146 2.63 -15.26 13.16
N LEU A 147 3.67 -15.51 12.36
CA LEU A 147 4.80 -14.60 12.22
C LEU A 147 4.51 -13.59 11.10
N TYR A 148 4.13 -12.37 11.49
CA TYR A 148 4.05 -11.25 10.57
C TYR A 148 5.39 -10.52 10.48
N ALA A 149 6.15 -10.79 9.42
CA ALA A 149 7.50 -10.28 9.21
C ALA A 149 7.78 -9.94 7.75
N TYR A 150 8.63 -8.95 7.50
CA TYR A 150 9.13 -8.67 6.17
C TYR A 150 10.47 -7.96 6.19
N SER A 151 11.28 -8.27 5.18
CA SER A 151 12.46 -7.53 4.76
C SER A 151 12.26 -7.13 3.29
N ILE A 152 12.24 -5.84 3.04
CA ILE A 152 11.87 -5.26 1.75
C ILE A 152 12.99 -4.34 1.26
N PRO A 153 14.05 -4.88 0.62
CA PRO A 153 15.09 -4.08 0.00
C PRO A 153 14.54 -3.29 -1.19
N ARG A 154 14.93 -2.01 -1.28
CA ARG A 154 14.51 -1.06 -2.33
C ARG A 154 15.52 -0.97 -3.49
N LEU A 155 16.61 -1.74 -3.41
CA LEU A 155 17.74 -1.73 -4.37
C LEU A 155 18.40 -0.34 -4.53
N ASP A 156 18.35 0.48 -3.49
CA ASP A 156 19.04 1.75 -3.34
C ASP A 156 20.04 1.72 -2.17
N GLY A 157 20.38 0.52 -1.69
CA GLY A 157 21.19 0.28 -0.50
C GLY A 157 20.40 0.34 0.81
N THR A 158 19.06 0.40 0.76
CA THR A 158 18.19 0.36 1.94
C THR A 158 17.15 -0.76 1.87
N ALA A 159 16.68 -1.20 3.04
CA ALA A 159 15.52 -2.07 3.19
C ALA A 159 14.59 -1.55 4.28
N VAL A 160 13.29 -1.75 4.08
CA VAL A 160 12.31 -1.64 5.16
C VAL A 160 12.19 -3.00 5.83
N ILE A 161 12.38 -3.04 7.14
CA ILE A 161 12.11 -4.22 7.95
C ILE A 161 10.89 -4.02 8.87
N GLY A 162 10.15 -5.11 9.05
CA GLY A 162 8.91 -5.17 9.82
C GLY A 162 8.53 -6.63 10.14
N GLY A 163 7.32 -6.94 10.59
CA GLY A 163 6.14 -6.09 10.59
C GLY A 163 5.48 -5.97 11.95
N ILE A 164 4.91 -4.78 12.19
CA ILE A 164 3.97 -4.52 13.26
C ILE A 164 2.60 -4.18 12.64
N SER A 165 1.55 -4.79 13.18
CA SER A 165 0.16 -4.52 12.84
C SER A 165 -0.62 -4.43 14.15
N GLN A 166 -1.17 -3.26 14.44
CA GLN A 166 -1.94 -2.99 15.66
C GLN A 166 -3.28 -2.35 15.24
N PRO A 167 -4.30 -3.17 14.91
CA PRO A 167 -5.64 -2.68 14.58
C PRO A 167 -6.22 -1.81 15.71
N GLY A 168 -6.88 -0.71 15.34
CA GLY A 168 -7.49 0.24 16.27
C GLY A 168 -6.53 1.20 16.95
N ASN A 169 -5.21 0.98 16.86
CA ASN A 169 -4.23 1.92 17.38
C ASN A 169 -3.94 3.01 16.34
N THR A 170 -4.07 4.28 16.75
CA THR A 170 -3.84 5.47 15.91
C THR A 170 -2.65 6.32 16.36
N SER A 171 -1.90 5.86 17.38
CA SER A 171 -0.73 6.56 17.88
C SER A 171 0.36 6.66 16.82
N THR A 172 0.80 7.89 16.54
CA THR A 172 1.92 8.19 15.64
C THR A 172 3.28 8.17 16.35
N VAL A 173 3.29 7.93 17.67
CA VAL A 173 4.50 7.92 18.49
C VAL A 173 5.25 6.60 18.28
N LEU A 174 6.57 6.68 18.11
CA LEU A 174 7.44 5.50 18.06
C LEU A 174 7.42 4.76 19.39
N ASP A 175 7.39 3.43 19.31
CA ASP A 175 7.57 2.56 20.48
C ASP A 175 8.98 1.95 20.41
N PRO A 176 9.93 2.40 21.26
CA PRO A 176 11.29 1.89 21.27
C PRO A 176 11.36 0.39 21.59
N ALA A 177 10.40 -0.16 22.34
CA ALA A 177 10.38 -1.57 22.70
C ALA A 177 10.17 -2.48 21.47
N LEU A 178 9.57 -1.95 20.39
CA LEU A 178 9.33 -2.71 19.17
C LEU A 178 10.57 -2.85 18.28
N ARG A 179 11.66 -2.10 18.50
CA ARG A 179 12.86 -2.17 17.66
C ARG A 179 13.49 -3.56 17.67
N ALA A 180 13.72 -4.09 18.86
CA ALA A 180 14.31 -5.42 19.04
C ALA A 180 13.42 -6.51 18.44
N GLU A 181 12.09 -6.37 18.57
CA GLU A 181 11.16 -7.32 18.00
C GLU A 181 11.12 -7.26 16.47
N ILE A 182 11.12 -6.07 15.87
CA ILE A 182 11.18 -5.90 14.40
C ILE A 182 12.47 -6.53 13.84
N LEU A 183 13.62 -6.24 14.45
CA LEU A 183 14.89 -6.83 14.04
C LEU A 183 14.87 -8.36 14.18
N ARG A 184 14.42 -8.87 15.33
CA ARG A 184 14.32 -10.31 15.58
C ARG A 184 13.46 -11.01 14.53
N ARG A 185 12.29 -10.45 14.20
CA ARG A 185 11.38 -10.99 13.16
C ARG A 185 12.02 -10.98 11.77
N ALA A 186 12.66 -9.88 11.39
CA ALA A 186 13.36 -9.81 10.10
C ALA A 186 14.46 -10.89 10.01
N ARG A 187 15.22 -11.09 11.08
CA ARG A 187 16.27 -12.12 11.15
C ARG A 187 15.76 -13.55 11.05
N LEU A 188 14.56 -13.83 11.56
CA LEU A 188 13.96 -15.17 11.46
C LEU A 188 13.64 -15.57 10.02
N ILE A 189 13.34 -14.60 9.16
CA ILE A 189 12.91 -14.88 7.78
C ILE A 189 14.05 -14.73 6.77
N THR A 190 15.11 -14.01 7.11
CA THR A 190 16.27 -13.80 6.24
C THR A 190 17.37 -14.83 6.48
N VAL A 191 18.30 -14.95 5.53
CA VAL A 191 19.48 -15.81 5.69
C VAL A 191 20.34 -15.38 6.88
N PRO A 192 21.02 -16.33 7.57
CA PRO A 192 21.94 -15.99 8.66
C PRO A 192 22.97 -14.94 8.24
N GLY A 193 23.14 -13.90 9.05
CA GLY A 193 24.09 -12.81 8.80
C GLY A 193 23.54 -11.67 7.92
N ALA A 194 22.31 -11.74 7.41
CA ALA A 194 21.68 -10.63 6.68
C ALA A 194 21.53 -9.36 7.54
N TYR A 195 21.29 -9.53 8.84
CA TYR A 195 21.20 -8.47 9.83
C TYR A 195 21.96 -8.84 11.12
N PRO A 196 22.49 -7.84 11.86
CA PRO A 196 23.21 -8.06 13.11
C PRO A 196 22.30 -8.59 14.23
N GLU A 197 22.90 -9.18 15.27
CA GLU A 197 22.16 -9.74 16.41
C GLU A 197 21.40 -8.69 17.21
N ARG A 198 22.00 -7.51 17.36
CA ARG A 198 21.54 -6.43 18.25
C ARG A 198 21.11 -5.22 17.46
N VAL A 199 20.14 -4.49 18.00
CA VAL A 199 19.63 -3.25 17.40
C VAL A 199 20.71 -2.18 17.37
N GLU A 200 21.59 -2.14 18.36
CA GLU A 200 22.67 -1.14 18.45
C GLU A 200 23.69 -1.25 17.31
N ASP A 201 23.82 -2.44 16.70
CA ASP A 201 24.73 -2.72 15.59
C ASP A 201 24.05 -2.50 14.22
N LEU A 202 22.75 -2.20 14.22
CA LEU A 202 21.96 -1.98 13.01
C LEU A 202 22.13 -0.55 12.52
N ASP A 203 22.53 -0.39 11.25
CA ASP A 203 22.61 0.92 10.59
C ASP A 203 21.21 1.38 10.18
N ILE A 204 20.52 2.02 11.14
CA ILE A 204 19.16 2.56 10.98
C ILE A 204 19.23 3.93 10.31
N VAL A 205 18.59 4.03 9.15
CA VAL A 205 18.42 5.30 8.41
C VAL A 205 17.24 6.10 8.99
N GLU A 206 16.13 5.42 9.26
CA GLU A 206 14.90 6.06 9.72
C GLU A 206 14.00 5.06 10.46
N GLU A 207 13.27 5.52 11.46
CA GLU A 207 12.18 4.77 12.11
C GLU A 207 10.85 5.42 11.77
N MET A 208 9.89 4.61 11.32
CA MET A 208 8.64 5.13 10.77
C MET A 208 7.43 4.47 11.44
N VAL A 209 6.43 5.29 11.76
CA VAL A 209 5.08 4.85 12.13
C VAL A 209 4.12 5.30 11.04
N GLY A 210 3.28 4.39 10.56
CA GLY A 210 2.23 4.69 9.59
C GLY A 210 0.90 4.07 10.02
N ILE A 211 -0.20 4.75 9.67
CA ILE A 211 -1.56 4.27 9.91
C ILE A 211 -2.12 3.76 8.59
N ARG A 212 -2.40 2.46 8.52
CA ARG A 212 -2.95 1.82 7.32
C ARG A 212 -4.45 2.11 7.22
N PRO A 213 -4.94 2.66 6.08
CA PRO A 213 -6.36 2.97 5.87
C PRO A 213 -7.13 1.74 5.36
N GLY A 214 -7.41 0.78 6.25
CA GLY A 214 -8.23 -0.39 5.96
C GLY A 214 -9.71 -0.05 5.90
N ARG A 215 -10.55 -1.03 5.53
CA ARG A 215 -12.00 -0.90 5.58
C ARG A 215 -12.66 -2.27 5.70
N ILE A 216 -13.61 -2.41 6.62
CA ILE A 216 -14.46 -3.60 6.75
C ILE A 216 -15.25 -3.79 5.46
N GLY A 217 -15.27 -5.01 4.95
CA GLY A 217 -15.88 -5.31 3.64
C GLY A 217 -14.97 -5.02 2.43
N GLY A 218 -13.75 -4.54 2.67
CA GLY A 218 -12.73 -4.34 1.63
C GLY A 218 -12.74 -2.96 0.99
N VAL A 219 -11.95 -2.82 -0.07
CA VAL A 219 -11.72 -1.56 -0.79
C VAL A 219 -13.02 -1.01 -1.37
N ARG A 220 -13.35 0.25 -1.08
CA ARG A 220 -14.51 0.93 -1.67
C ARG A 220 -14.07 1.61 -2.97
N VAL A 221 -14.51 1.07 -4.10
CA VAL A 221 -14.32 1.67 -5.44
C VAL A 221 -15.64 1.69 -6.21
N GLU A 222 -16.43 2.74 -5.98
CA GLU A 222 -17.78 2.88 -6.50
C GLU A 222 -18.13 4.35 -6.74
N LYS A 223 -19.22 4.56 -7.49
CA LYS A 223 -19.76 5.89 -7.77
C LYS A 223 -21.03 6.12 -6.99
N GLU A 224 -21.21 7.33 -6.46
CA GLU A 224 -22.33 7.74 -5.63
C GLU A 224 -22.77 9.16 -6.05
N VAL A 225 -24.09 9.40 -6.04
CA VAL A 225 -24.63 10.77 -6.13
C VAL A 225 -25.18 11.11 -4.75
N LEU A 226 -24.48 11.97 -4.03
CA LEU A 226 -24.84 12.31 -2.66
C LEU A 226 -26.24 12.96 -2.63
N GLN A 227 -27.07 12.53 -1.69
CA GLN A 227 -28.47 13.00 -1.54
C GLN A 227 -28.69 13.79 -0.25
N THR A 228 -27.64 14.00 0.55
CA THR A 228 -27.72 14.69 1.84
C THR A 228 -27.35 16.17 1.68
N VAL A 229 -28.05 17.04 2.41
CA VAL A 229 -27.68 18.46 2.50
C VAL A 229 -26.34 18.56 3.25
N PRO A 230 -25.38 19.43 2.83
CA PRO A 230 -25.47 20.45 1.77
C PRO A 230 -25.02 20.00 0.37
N VAL A 231 -24.87 18.70 0.12
CA VAL A 231 -24.21 18.12 -1.07
C VAL A 231 -25.14 17.39 -2.03
N VAL A 232 -26.46 17.64 -1.94
CA VAL A 232 -27.45 17.00 -2.82
C VAL A 232 -27.06 17.15 -4.30
N GLY A 233 -27.06 16.03 -5.02
CA GLY A 233 -26.71 15.93 -6.44
C GLY A 233 -25.20 15.87 -6.74
N MET A 234 -24.32 15.93 -5.74
CA MET A 234 -22.88 15.88 -5.94
C MET A 234 -22.43 14.48 -6.37
N LYS A 235 -21.77 14.38 -7.54
CA LYS A 235 -21.22 13.13 -8.07
C LYS A 235 -19.87 12.84 -7.42
N VAL A 236 -19.74 11.68 -6.79
CA VAL A 236 -18.53 11.26 -6.08
C VAL A 236 -18.12 9.86 -6.52
N VAL A 237 -16.84 9.66 -6.79
CA VAL A 237 -16.22 8.34 -6.96
C VAL A 237 -15.35 8.08 -5.75
N HIS A 238 -15.72 7.09 -4.94
CA HIS A 238 -14.93 6.67 -3.79
C HIS A 238 -13.81 5.73 -4.24
N ALA A 239 -12.61 5.89 -3.68
CA ALA A 239 -11.43 5.08 -3.99
C ALA A 239 -10.49 4.97 -2.76
N TYR A 240 -10.96 4.34 -1.67
CA TYR A 240 -10.22 4.22 -0.41
C TYR A 240 -10.43 2.84 0.27
N GLY A 241 -9.77 2.61 1.41
CA GLY A 241 -9.92 1.36 2.18
C GLY A 241 -8.94 0.24 1.77
N VAL A 242 -7.77 0.59 1.23
CA VAL A 242 -6.77 -0.36 0.71
C VAL A 242 -5.84 -0.98 1.76
N GLY A 243 -5.95 -0.56 3.02
CA GLY A 243 -5.13 -1.05 4.12
C GLY A 243 -3.63 -0.95 3.83
N GLY A 244 -2.89 -2.01 4.17
CA GLY A 244 -1.44 -2.10 3.92
C GLY A 244 -1.04 -2.39 2.47
N THR A 245 -1.99 -2.40 1.53
CA THR A 245 -1.77 -2.86 0.15
C THR A 245 -1.93 -1.78 -0.91
N GLY A 246 -1.99 -0.49 -0.50
CA GLY A 246 -2.26 0.63 -1.39
C GLY A 246 -1.39 0.69 -2.65
N TYR A 247 -0.07 0.50 -2.53
CA TYR A 247 0.81 0.46 -3.71
C TYR A 247 0.51 -0.72 -4.64
N LYS A 248 0.25 -1.91 -4.08
CA LYS A 248 -0.06 -3.13 -4.85
C LYS A 248 -1.34 -2.97 -5.68
N TYR A 249 -2.37 -2.33 -5.12
CA TYR A 249 -3.65 -2.14 -5.79
C TYR A 249 -3.79 -0.81 -6.55
N SER A 250 -2.87 0.13 -6.36
CA SER A 250 -2.96 1.51 -6.87
C SER A 250 -3.40 1.61 -8.34
N ALA A 251 -2.71 0.91 -9.25
CA ALA A 251 -3.01 0.98 -10.68
C ALA A 251 -4.41 0.41 -11.04
N GLY A 252 -4.83 -0.66 -10.36
CA GLY A 252 -6.14 -1.27 -10.57
C GLY A 252 -7.27 -0.39 -10.03
N VAL A 253 -7.10 0.13 -8.82
CA VAL A 253 -8.04 1.07 -8.18
C VAL A 253 -8.17 2.33 -9.02
N ALA A 254 -7.06 2.93 -9.45
CA ALA A 254 -7.06 4.13 -10.29
C ALA A 254 -7.77 3.89 -11.63
N LYS A 255 -7.51 2.75 -12.28
CA LYS A 255 -8.19 2.40 -13.54
C LYS A 255 -9.71 2.24 -13.35
N ARG A 256 -10.14 1.58 -12.27
CA ARG A 256 -11.57 1.43 -11.96
C ARG A 256 -12.22 2.77 -11.64
N ALA A 257 -11.58 3.60 -10.82
CA ALA A 257 -12.07 4.93 -10.48
C ALA A 257 -12.19 5.83 -11.71
N ALA A 258 -11.20 5.82 -12.61
CA ALA A 258 -11.25 6.56 -13.87
C ALA A 258 -12.46 6.15 -14.73
N GLY A 259 -12.70 4.85 -14.90
CA GLY A 259 -13.88 4.38 -15.64
C GLY A 259 -15.20 4.81 -15.01
N LEU A 260 -15.28 4.90 -13.67
CA LEU A 260 -16.46 5.39 -12.97
C LEU A 260 -16.67 6.91 -13.14
N VAL A 261 -15.58 7.67 -13.29
CA VAL A 261 -15.65 9.09 -13.66
C VAL A 261 -16.16 9.21 -15.09
N ASP A 262 -15.61 8.43 -16.04
CA ASP A 262 -16.07 8.41 -17.43
C ASP A 262 -17.57 8.07 -17.51
N ASP A 263 -18.04 7.10 -16.73
CA ASP A 263 -19.48 6.77 -16.67
C ASP A 263 -20.34 7.94 -16.18
N PHE A 264 -19.83 8.84 -15.32
CA PHE A 264 -20.57 10.01 -14.84
C PHE A 264 -20.61 11.17 -15.84
N ILE A 265 -19.61 11.24 -16.72
CA ILE A 265 -19.44 12.32 -17.70
C ILE A 265 -20.06 11.94 -19.05
N TYR A 266 -19.84 10.70 -19.50
CA TYR A 266 -20.21 10.24 -20.85
C TYR A 266 -21.28 9.13 -20.85
N GLY A 267 -21.58 8.51 -19.70
CA GLY A 267 -22.43 7.31 -19.63
C GLY A 267 -23.89 7.50 -20.04
N ASP A 268 -24.41 8.73 -20.00
CA ASP A 268 -25.78 9.05 -20.41
C ASP A 268 -25.92 9.26 -21.94
N GLU A 269 -24.83 9.30 -22.72
CA GLU A 269 -24.86 9.53 -24.18
C GLU A 269 -25.14 8.26 -25.02
N VAL A 270 -25.31 7.08 -24.40
CA VAL A 270 -25.52 5.80 -25.10
C VAL A 270 -26.98 5.29 -25.05
N VAL A 271 -27.92 6.12 -24.58
CA VAL A 271 -29.36 5.83 -24.67
C VAL A 271 -30.08 6.98 -25.36
N MET A 272 -29.88 7.11 -26.67
CA MET A 272 -30.79 7.81 -27.59
C MET A 272 -31.05 6.96 -28.83
#